data_AF-A0A009HPF0-F1
#
_entry.id   AF-A0A009HPF0-F1
#
_cell.length_a   1.000
_cell.length_b   1.000
_cell.length_c   1.000
_cell.angle_alpha   90.00
_cell.angle_beta   90.00
_cell.angle_gamma   90.00
#
_symmetry.space_group_name_H-M   'P 1'
#
loop_
_entity.id
_entity.type
_entity.pdbx_description
1 polymer ?
#
loop_
_entity_poly.entity_id
_entity_poly.type
_entity_poly.pdbx_seq_one_letter_code
_entity_poly.pdbx_strand_id
1 'polypeptide(L)' 'MSFRAAADELGVTQGAIAQQVRALEEHLGVTLFQRLPRGLALTPEGANYLVNMTHAFDILTE' A
#
# COMPACT_ATOMS: atom_id res chain seq x y z
N MET A 1 5.94 5.05 7.69
CA MET A 1 4.65 4.86 7.00
C MET A 1 3.65 4.21 7.94
N SER A 2 2.37 4.60 7.94
CA SER A 2 1.32 3.89 8.71
C SER A 2 -0.01 3.89 7.96
N PHE A 3 -0.81 2.81 8.09
CA PHE A 3 -2.15 2.76 7.47
C PHE A 3 -3.11 3.78 8.07
N ARG A 4 -2.90 4.18 9.33
CA ARG A 4 -3.70 5.23 9.95
C ARG A 4 -3.49 6.57 9.24
N ALA A 5 -2.24 6.97 9.03
CA ALA A 5 -1.93 8.22 8.33
C ALA A 5 -2.48 8.22 6.89
N ALA A 6 -2.34 7.10 6.17
CA ALA A 6 -2.91 6.97 4.82
C ALA A 6 -4.45 7.03 4.82
N ALA A 7 -5.09 6.41 5.82
CA ALA A 7 -6.54 6.47 5.97
C ALA A 7 -7.04 7.89 6.25
N ASP A 8 -6.33 8.63 7.12
CA ASP A 8 -6.62 10.03 7.43
C ASP A 8 -6.50 10.92 6.18
N GLU A 9 -5.45 10.72 5.36
CA GLU A 9 -5.23 11.44 4.09
C GLU A 9 -6.34 11.17 3.06
N LEU A 10 -6.81 9.92 2.99
CA LEU A 10 -7.82 9.48 2.02
C LEU A 10 -9.26 9.62 2.53
N GLY A 11 -9.47 10.12 3.76
CA GLY A 11 -10.80 10.31 4.35
C GLY A 11 -11.56 9.00 4.62
N VAL A 12 -10.84 7.90 4.88
CA VAL A 12 -11.41 6.56 5.11
C VAL A 12 -11.00 5.98 6.46
N THR A 13 -11.52 4.81 6.83
CA THR A 13 -11.11 4.14 8.06
C THR A 13 -9.81 3.37 7.87
N GLN A 14 -8.99 3.27 8.93
CA GLN A 14 -7.79 2.43 8.93
C GLN A 14 -8.10 0.97 8.56
N GLY A 15 -9.26 0.45 9.00
CA GLY A 15 -9.71 -0.90 8.68
C GLY A 15 -9.98 -1.08 7.19
N ALA A 16 -10.58 -0.10 6.53
CA ALA A 16 -10.82 -0.12 5.08
C ALA A 16 -9.49 -0.16 4.30
N ILE A 17 -8.51 0.69 4.65
CA ILE A 17 -7.19 0.65 4.01
C ILE A 17 -6.50 -0.69 4.22
N ALA A 18 -6.51 -1.22 5.45
CA ALA A 18 -5.90 -2.51 5.74
C ALA A 18 -6.55 -3.66 4.97
N GLN A 19 -7.87 -3.61 4.77
CA GLN A 19 -8.59 -4.60 3.98
C GLN A 19 -8.23 -4.51 2.49
N GLN A 20 -8.16 -3.30 1.93
CA GLN A 20 -7.79 -3.11 0.52
C GLN A 20 -6.37 -3.57 0.24
N VAL A 21 -5.42 -3.26 1.14
CA VAL A 21 -4.04 -3.74 1.01
C VAL A 21 -3.99 -5.26 1.08
N ARG A 22 -4.71 -5.89 2.01
CA ARG A 22 -4.75 -7.36 2.10
C ARG A 22 -5.32 -7.98 0.83
N ALA A 23 -6.43 -7.45 0.31
CA ALA A 23 -7.05 -7.96 -0.91
C ALA A 23 -6.10 -7.85 -2.11
N LEU A 24 -5.32 -6.75 -2.18
CA LEU A 24 -4.29 -6.57 -3.20
C LEU A 24 -3.15 -7.59 -3.05
N GLU A 25 -2.64 -7.79 -1.83
CA GLU A 25 -1.60 -8.79 -1.55
C GLU A 25 -2.07 -10.20 -1.91
N GLU A 26 -3.33 -10.55 -1.59
CA GLU A 26 -3.96 -11.82 -1.97
C GLU A 26 -4.08 -11.97 -3.49
N HIS A 27 -4.49 -10.91 -4.19
CA HIS A 27 -4.59 -10.92 -5.65
C HIS A 27 -3.24 -11.09 -6.34
N LEU A 28 -2.20 -10.45 -5.82
CA LEU A 28 -0.83 -10.53 -6.36
C LEU A 28 -0.08 -11.78 -5.90
N GLY A 29 -0.54 -12.45 -4.85
CA GLY A 29 0.14 -13.60 -4.24
C GLY A 29 1.44 -13.24 -3.53
N VAL A 30 1.65 -11.97 -3.19
CA VAL A 30 2.85 -11.47 -2.51
C VAL A 30 2.49 -10.49 -1.40
N THR A 31 3.31 -10.46 -0.35
CA THR A 31 3.21 -9.45 0.71
C THR A 31 3.93 -8.19 0.27
N LEU A 32 3.24 -7.04 0.29
CA LEU A 32 3.79 -5.73 -0.09
C LEU A 32 4.27 -4.94 1.14
N PHE A 33 3.64 -5.16 2.30
CA PHE A 33 4.00 -4.46 3.53
C PHE A 33 4.32 -5.42 4.69
N GLN A 34 5.38 -5.09 5.42
CA GLN A 34 5.73 -5.75 6.67
C GLN A 34 5.42 -4.84 7.86
N ARG A 35 4.84 -5.43 8.92
CA ARG A 35 4.56 -4.74 10.18
C ARG A 35 5.83 -4.65 11.00
N LEU A 36 6.15 -3.44 11.45
CA LEU A 36 7.25 -3.17 12.37
C LEU A 36 6.70 -2.71 13.72
N PRO A 37 7.48 -2.82 14.82
CA PRO A 37 7.05 -2.34 16.14
C PRO A 37 6.59 -0.87 16.17
N ARG A 38 7.10 -0.04 15.25
CA ARG A 38 6.73 1.38 15.14
C ARG A 38 6.35 1.79 13.71
N GLY A 39 5.55 0.98 13.03
CA GLY A 39 4.93 1.37 11.76
C GLY A 39 4.92 0.27 10.71
N LEU A 40 4.98 0.68 9.46
CA LEU A 40 5.02 -0.19 8.29
C LEU A 40 6.24 0.14 7.44
N ALA A 41 6.81 -0.91 6.84
CA ALA A 41 7.81 -0.81 5.79
C ALA A 41 7.36 -1.63 4.59
N LEU A 42 7.86 -1.26 3.41
CA LEU A 42 7.72 -2.08 2.22
C LEU A 42 8.57 -3.34 2.36
N THR A 43 8.09 -4.42 1.75
CA THR A 43 8.91 -5.58 1.40
C THR A 43 9.70 -5.26 0.11
N PRO A 44 10.68 -6.09 -0.28
CA PRO A 44 11.32 -5.96 -1.59
C PRO A 44 10.30 -5.98 -2.75
N GLU A 45 9.31 -6.86 -2.67
CA GLU A 45 8.22 -6.98 -3.65
C GLU A 45 7.36 -5.72 -3.65
N GLY A 46 7.03 -5.18 -2.47
CA GLY A 46 6.31 -3.92 -2.32
C GLY A 46 7.05 -2.73 -2.91
N ALA A 47 8.37 -2.66 -2.73
CA ALA A 47 9.21 -1.61 -3.31
C ALA A 47 9.22 -1.66 -4.84
N ASN A 48 9.34 -2.87 -5.42
CA ASN A 48 9.27 -3.05 -6.88
C ASN A 48 7.88 -2.70 -7.44
N TYR A 49 6.83 -3.12 -6.74
CA TYR A 49 5.46 -2.85 -7.15
C TYR A 49 5.14 -1.34 -7.11
N LEU A 50 5.63 -0.62 -6.09
CA LEU A 50 5.47 0.83 -5.98
C LEU A 50 6.02 1.57 -7.21
N VAL A 51 7.23 1.21 -7.67
CA VAL A 51 7.83 1.86 -8.85
C VAL A 51 6.93 1.73 -10.08
N ASN A 52 6.40 0.53 -10.31
CA ASN A 52 5.51 0.26 -11.44
C ASN A 52 4.17 1.01 -11.30
N MET A 53 3.58 1.04 -10.10
CA MET A 53 2.32 1.75 -9.84
C MET A 53 2.46 3.26 -10.02
N THR A 54 3.53 3.87 -9.51
CA THR A 54 3.76 5.31 -9.65
C THR A 54 3.80 5.69 -11.13
N HIS A 55 4.56 4.95 -11.93
CA HIS A 55 4.60 5.14 -13.37
C HIS A 55 3.22 5.00 -14.04
N ALA A 56 2.43 4.01 -13.62
CA ALA A 56 1.09 3.80 -14.18
C ALA A 56 0.13 4.95 -13.83
N PHE A 57 0.19 5.50 -12.61
CA PHE A 57 -0.63 6.64 -12.21
C PHE A 57 -0.20 7.95 -12.88
N ASP A 58 1.10 8.14 -13.11
CA ASP A 58 1.61 9.30 -13.84
C ASP A 58 1.00 9.35 -15.26
N ILE A 59 0.92 8.20 -15.94
CA ILE A 59 0.29 8.08 -17.27
C ILE A 59 -1.21 8.42 -17.24
N LEU A 60 -1.93 8.07 -16.17
CA LEU A 60 -3.37 8.34 -16.05
C LEU A 60 -3.70 9.80 -15.74
N THR A 61 -2.71 10.60 -15.35
CA THR A 61 -2.89 12.00 -14.96
C THR A 61 -2.56 12.96 -16.11
N GLU A 62 -2.07 12.45 -17.25
CA GLU A 62 -1.93 13.16 -18.53
C GLU A 62 -3.22 13.10 -19.38
#